data_AF-I1CUC9-F1
#
_entry.id   AF-I1CUC9-F1
#
_cell.length_a   1.000
_cell.length_b   1.000
_cell.length_c   1.000
_cell.angle_alpha   90.00
_cell.angle_beta   90.00
_cell.angle_gamma   90.00
#
_symmetry.space_group_name_H-M   'P 1'
#
loop_
_entity.id
_entity.type
_entity.pdbx_description
1 polymer ?
#
loop_
_entity_poly.entity_id
_entity_poly.type
_entity_poly.pdbx_seq_one_letter_code
_entity_poly.pdbx_strand_id
1 'polypeptide(L)'
;MSTEEVPKKAVRALRSRLQTVKNHLEPILSRPLSEINAKLSMTERYELQVLLSYSLNTLYYIYLRSSGSDPQKHDVMKELQI
;
A
#
# COMPACT_ATOMS: atom_id res chain seq x y z
N MET A 1 -12.77 22.35 -19.04
CA MET A 1 -12.30 22.08 -17.67
C MET A 1 -10.78 22.10 -17.72
N SER A 2 -10.19 23.14 -17.13
CA SER A 2 -8.77 23.45 -17.18
C SER A 2 -7.97 22.28 -16.62
N THR A 3 -7.05 21.73 -17.39
CA THR A 3 -5.98 20.87 -16.87
C THR A 3 -5.15 21.72 -15.92
N GLU A 4 -5.49 21.72 -14.63
CA GLU A 4 -4.57 22.16 -13.60
C GLU A 4 -3.27 21.37 -13.82
N GLU A 5 -2.17 22.08 -14.10
CA GLU A 5 -0.85 21.47 -14.21
C GLU A 5 -0.59 20.72 -12.90
N VAL A 6 -0.77 19.40 -12.91
CA VAL A 6 -0.42 18.55 -11.77
C VAL A 6 1.04 18.86 -11.45
N PRO A 7 1.36 19.35 -10.23
CA PRO A 7 2.70 19.83 -9.94
C PRO A 7 3.70 18.71 -10.20
N LYS A 8 4.55 18.87 -11.22
CA LYS A 8 5.55 17.85 -11.60
C LYS A 8 6.41 17.40 -10.41
N LYS A 9 6.61 18.30 -9.44
CA LYS A 9 7.28 18.03 -8.15
C LYS A 9 6.51 17.02 -7.29
N ALA A 10 5.19 17.14 -7.15
CA ALA A 10 4.36 16.25 -6.35
C ALA A 10 4.35 14.83 -6.94
N VAL A 11 4.24 14.70 -8.27
CA VAL A 11 4.30 13.40 -8.96
C VAL A 11 5.65 12.73 -8.75
N ARG A 12 6.77 13.47 -8.88
CA ARG A 12 8.11 12.93 -8.62
C ARG A 12 8.28 12.48 -7.17
N ALA A 13 7.79 13.27 -6.21
CA ALA A 13 7.84 12.90 -4.80
C ALA A 13 7.03 11.63 -4.50
N LEU A 14 5.82 11.51 -5.07
CA LEU A 14 5.00 10.30 -4.93
C LEU A 14 5.71 9.08 -5.51
N ARG A 15 6.26 9.17 -6.73
CA ARG A 15 7.02 8.07 -7.36
C ARG A 15 8.20 7.63 -6.50
N SER A 16 8.97 8.57 -5.95
CA SER A 16 10.11 8.25 -5.07
C SER A 16 9.64 7.51 -3.81
N ARG A 17 8.55 7.96 -3.17
CA ARG A 17 7.99 7.29 -1.98
C ARG A 17 7.46 5.89 -2.30
N LEU A 18 6.76 5.73 -3.43
CA LEU A 18 6.28 4.42 -3.88
C LEU A 18 7.45 3.47 -4.19
N GLN A 19 8.54 3.97 -4.74
CA GLN A 19 9.75 3.17 -4.94
C GLN A 19 10.34 2.71 -3.61
N THR A 20 10.39 3.59 -2.60
CA THR A 20 10.82 3.20 -1.24
C THR A 20 9.93 2.09 -0.68
N VAL A 21 8.60 2.21 -0.78
CA VAL A 21 7.67 1.17 -0.31
C VAL A 21 7.90 -0.15 -1.05
N LYS A 22 8.03 -0.10 -2.38
CA LYS A 22 8.33 -1.28 -3.20
C LYS A 22 9.61 -1.98 -2.73
N ASN A 23 10.68 -1.24 -2.50
CA ASN A 23 11.96 -1.80 -2.03
C ASN A 23 11.81 -2.52 -0.67
N HIS A 24 10.97 -2.02 0.24
CA HIS A 24 10.71 -2.68 1.52
C HIS A 24 9.83 -3.92 1.39
N LEU A 25 8.92 -3.94 0.41
CA LEU A 25 8.04 -5.10 0.16
C LEU A 25 8.70 -6.20 -0.67
N GLU A 26 9.74 -5.89 -1.44
CA GLU A 26 10.45 -6.83 -2.32
C GLU A 26 10.86 -8.16 -1.63
N PRO A 27 11.43 -8.17 -0.40
CA PRO A 27 11.78 -9.43 0.27
C PRO A 27 10.57 -10.32 0.54
N ILE A 28 9.39 -9.73 0.71
CA ILE A 28 8.13 -10.43 0.99
C ILE A 28 7.47 -10.88 -0.32
N LEU A 29 7.59 -10.10 -1.39
CA LEU A 29 6.98 -10.37 -2.69
C LEU A 29 7.78 -11.34 -3.56
N SER A 30 9.09 -11.48 -3.31
CA SER A 30 10.00 -12.33 -4.10
C SER A 30 9.89 -13.83 -3.80
N ARG A 31 9.09 -14.23 -2.80
CA ARG A 31 8.94 -15.62 -2.36
C ARG A 31 7.50 -15.91 -1.94
N PRO A 32 7.04 -17.17 -1.94
CA PRO A 32 5.76 -17.52 -1.37
C PRO A 32 5.67 -17.11 0.11
N LEU A 33 4.55 -16.49 0.51
CA LEU A 33 4.33 -16.05 1.89
C LEU A 33 4.41 -17.21 2.90
N SER A 34 4.07 -18.44 2.47
CA SER A 34 4.22 -19.66 3.27
C SER A 34 5.67 -19.92 3.67
N GLU A 35 6.64 -19.70 2.78
CA GLU A 35 8.07 -19.88 3.07
C GLU A 35 8.60 -18.84 4.05
N ILE A 36 8.07 -17.62 4.00
CA ILE A 36 8.40 -16.55 4.93
C ILE A 36 7.81 -16.88 6.31
N ASN A 37 6.52 -17.21 6.37
CA ASN A 37 5.83 -17.58 7.60
C ASN A 37 6.49 -18.76 8.30
N ALA A 38 6.99 -19.75 7.56
CA ALA A 38 7.70 -20.90 8.12
C ALA A 38 8.94 -20.51 8.94
N LYS A 39 9.56 -19.36 8.66
CA LYS A 39 10.77 -18.86 9.33
C LYS A 39 10.49 -17.90 10.48
N LEU A 40 9.24 -17.48 10.64
CA LEU A 40 8.81 -16.53 11.66
C LEU A 40 8.21 -17.25 12.86
N SER A 41 8.44 -16.71 14.05
CA SER A 41 7.70 -17.04 15.28
C SER A 41 6.23 -16.66 15.15
N MET A 42 5.40 -17.17 16.06
CA MET A 42 3.97 -16.87 16.09
C MET A 42 3.70 -15.35 16.17
N THR A 43 4.42 -14.63 17.04
CA THR A 43 4.30 -13.18 17.18
C THR A 43 4.66 -12.43 15.90
N GLU A 44 5.81 -12.76 15.31
CA GLU A 44 6.28 -12.12 14.07
C GLU A 44 5.32 -12.37 12.89
N ARG A 45 4.65 -13.53 12.84
CA ARG A 45 3.61 -13.81 11.83
C ARG A 45 2.40 -12.88 11.99
N TYR A 46 1.95 -12.62 13.21
CA TYR A 46 0.85 -11.70 13.46
C TYR A 46 1.25 -10.26 13.13
N GLU A 47 2.45 -9.83 13.52
CA GLU A 47 2.98 -8.52 13.14
C GLU A 47 3.03 -8.37 11.62
N LEU A 48 3.55 -9.37 10.91
CA LEU A 48 3.59 -9.37 9.46
C LEU A 48 2.18 -9.30 8.84
N GLN A 49 1.21 -10.05 9.35
CA GLN A 49 -0.17 -10.01 8.86
C GLN A 49 -0.81 -8.63 9.04
N VAL A 50 -0.64 -8.00 10.20
CA VAL A 50 -1.17 -6.66 10.48
C VAL A 50 -0.52 -5.64 9.55
N LEU A 51 0.81 -5.67 9.42
CA LEU A 51 1.55 -4.78 8.53
C LEU A 51 1.17 -4.96 7.06
N LEU A 52 1.00 -6.20 6.59
CA LEU A 52 0.57 -6.48 5.22
C LEU A 52 -0.85 -5.96 4.97
N SER A 53 -1.78 -6.21 5.89
CA SER A 53 -3.16 -5.74 5.79
C SER A 53 -3.22 -4.21 5.71
N TYR A 54 -2.51 -3.53 6.61
CA TYR A 54 -2.42 -2.06 6.62
C TYR A 54 -1.78 -1.52 5.33
N SER A 55 -0.71 -2.15 4.87
CA SER A 55 0.01 -1.74 3.66
C SER A 55 -0.85 -1.90 2.41
N LEU A 56 -1.56 -3.02 2.26
CA LEU A 56 -2.45 -3.27 1.14
C LEU A 56 -3.58 -2.25 1.08
N ASN A 57 -4.25 -2.02 2.21
CA ASN A 57 -5.33 -1.06 2.29
C ASN A 57 -4.86 0.37 1.98
N THR A 58 -3.70 0.76 2.49
CA THR A 58 -3.10 2.07 2.23
C THR A 58 -2.72 2.24 0.75
N LEU A 59 -2.09 1.22 0.15
CA LEU A 59 -1.72 1.25 -1.26
C LEU A 59 -2.96 1.31 -2.17
N TYR A 60 -4.02 0.59 -1.81
CA TYR A 60 -5.28 0.62 -2.54
C TYR A 60 -5.97 1.99 -2.40
N TYR A 61 -5.96 2.60 -1.22
CA TYR A 61 -6.41 3.98 -1.03
C TYR A 61 -5.66 4.96 -1.94
N ILE A 62 -4.33 4.86 -2.00
CA ILE A 62 -3.49 5.69 -2.88
C ILE A 62 -3.84 5.47 -4.35
N TYR A 63 -4.09 4.22 -4.75
CA TYR A 63 -4.56 3.88 -6.11
C TYR A 63 -5.89 4.56 -6.43
N LEU A 64 -6.90 4.45 -5.56
CA LEU A 64 -8.20 5.11 -5.74
C LEU A 64 -8.03 6.62 -5.90
N ARG A 65 -7.28 7.28 -5.00
CA ARG A 65 -7.00 8.72 -5.09
C ARG A 65 -6.31 9.12 -6.39
N SER A 66 -5.34 8.32 -6.85
CA SER A 66 -4.56 8.62 -8.05
C SER A 66 -5.31 8.33 -9.36
N SER A 67 -6.31 7.44 -9.33
CA SER A 67 -7.21 7.18 -10.46
C SER A 67 -8.35 8.19 -10.59
N GLY A 68 -8.46 9.15 -9.66
CA GLY A 68 -9.54 10.14 -9.63
C GLY A 68 -10.81 9.65 -8.92
N SER A 69 -10.78 8.46 -8.32
CA SER A 69 -11.87 7.92 -7.51
C SER A 69 -11.81 8.46 -6.08
N ASP A 70 -12.96 8.78 -5.49
CA ASP A 70 -13.05 9.16 -4.08
C ASP A 70 -13.03 7.90 -3.20
N PRO A 71 -11.96 7.65 -2.42
CA PRO A 71 -11.87 6.45 -1.61
C PRO A 71 -12.87 6.45 -0.46
N GLN A 72 -13.31 7.62 0.03
CA GLN A 72 -14.30 7.69 1.12
C GLN A 72 -15.67 7.14 0.71
N LYS A 73 -15.94 7.09 -0.60
CA LYS A 73 -17.14 6.49 -1.17
C LYS A 73 -16.96 5.02 -1.54
N HIS A 74 -15.74 4.50 -1.41
CA HIS A 74 -15.41 3.12 -1.77
C HIS A 74 -15.58 2.20 -0.56
N ASP A 75 -16.15 1.01 -0.77
CA ASP A 75 -16.48 0.07 0.32
C ASP A 75 -15.26 -0.34 1.15
N VAL A 76 -14.07 -0.32 0.57
CA VAL A 76 -12.78 -0.59 1.25
C VAL A 76 -12.54 0.32 2.47
N MET A 77 -13.11 1.53 2.51
CA MET A 77 -12.98 2.41 3.69
C MET A 77 -13.83 1.93 4.86
N LYS A 78 -14.90 1.17 4.61
CA LYS A 78 -15.67 0.50 5.67
C LYS A 78 -14.85 -0.61 6.33
N GLU A 79 -13.98 -1.27 5.57
CA GLU A 79 -13.07 -2.32 6.08
C GLU A 79 -11.92 -1.75 6.93
N LEU A 80 -11.59 -0.47 6.77
CA LEU A 80 -10.54 0.24 7.51
C LEU A 80 -11.00 0.84 8.85
N GLN A 81 -12.31 0.89 9.11
CA GLN A 81 -12.91 1.50 10.31
C GLN A 81 -13.13 0.50 11.46
N ILE A 82 -12.53 -0.70 11.37
CA ILE A 82 -12.63 -1.75 12.39
C ILE A 82 -11.79 -1.39 13.62
#